data_AF-A0A8K1W581-F1
#
_entry.id   AF-A0A8K1W581-F1
#
_cell.length_a   1.000
_cell.length_b   1.000
_cell.length_c   1.000
_cell.angle_alpha   90.00
_cell.angle_beta   90.00
_cell.angle_gamma   90.00
#
_symmetry.space_group_name_H-M   'P 1'
#
loop_
_entity.id
_entity.type
_entity.pdbx_description
1 polymer ?
#
loop_
_entity_poly.entity_id
_entity_poly.type
_entity_poly.pdbx_seq_one_letter_code
_entity_poly.pdbx_strand_id
1 'polypeptide(L)'
;MILSFNYYSSGVSYIYNNLIQLFSYYYLLPISGILLWFLVYRFPYCYSPLLFVVFLLIIVFSSFLALFLRRVFGNYEEFFSGFVPVGTPMYICPLVCLAETISYFIRPFVLVFRPFINISLGCFGAAAIGGFCFTSWVWGLILILVFFYEVFVALVHWFIVTNILSFSVDH
;
A
#
# COMPACT_ATOMS: atom_id res chain seq x y z
N MET A 1 1.16 6.59 26.81
CA MET A 1 1.48 7.99 27.16
C MET A 1 2.57 8.50 26.22
N ILE A 2 2.17 9.08 25.08
CA ILE A 2 3.04 9.92 24.23
C ILE A 2 2.22 11.18 23.99
N LEU A 3 2.27 12.09 24.95
CA LEU A 3 1.81 13.47 24.81
C LEU A 3 3.05 14.31 24.53
N SER A 4 2.92 15.26 23.61
CA SER A 4 3.89 16.28 23.21
C SER A 4 4.95 15.88 22.18
N PHE A 5 4.58 15.96 20.89
CA PHE A 5 5.35 16.80 19.97
C PHE A 5 4.40 17.79 19.32
N ASN A 6 4.37 18.95 19.98
CA ASN A 6 3.66 20.18 19.65
C ASN A 6 4.00 20.69 18.24
N TYR A 7 2.96 21.12 17.51
CA TYR A 7 2.97 22.15 16.46
C TYR A 7 3.97 22.04 15.28
N TYR A 8 3.97 20.94 14.53
CA TYR A 8 4.50 20.96 13.16
C TYR A 8 3.40 20.87 12.09
N SER A 9 3.02 22.07 11.64
CA SER A 9 2.31 22.45 10.41
C SER A 9 0.80 22.17 10.31
N SER A 10 0.05 23.27 10.22
CA SER A 10 -1.39 23.30 9.90
C SER A 10 -1.73 22.56 8.60
N GLY A 11 -0.81 22.55 7.63
CA GLY A 11 -0.98 21.83 6.35
C GLY A 11 -0.99 20.31 6.49
N VAL A 12 -0.07 19.74 7.28
CA VAL A 12 0.01 18.30 7.53
C VAL A 12 -1.21 17.83 8.33
N SER A 13 -1.68 18.61 9.31
CA SER A 13 -2.93 18.31 10.02
C SER A 13 -4.17 18.41 9.13
N TYR A 14 -4.19 19.34 8.16
CA TYR A 14 -5.31 19.50 7.23
C TYR A 14 -5.39 18.35 6.22
N ILE A 15 -4.24 17.95 5.67
CA ILE A 15 -4.14 16.77 4.78
C ILE A 15 -4.55 15.50 5.52
N TYR A 16 -4.11 15.35 6.78
CA TYR A 16 -4.48 14.20 7.60
C TYR A 16 -6.00 14.13 7.86
N ASN A 17 -6.62 15.26 8.25
CA ASN A 17 -8.05 15.30 8.58
C ASN A 17 -8.97 15.12 7.37
N ASN A 18 -8.56 15.54 6.17
CA ASN A 18 -9.40 15.50 4.98
C ASN A 18 -9.17 14.31 4.05
N LEU A 19 -7.93 13.79 3.96
CA LEU A 19 -7.60 12.77 2.95
C LEU A 19 -7.31 11.39 3.53
N ILE A 20 -6.75 11.31 4.74
CA ILE A 20 -6.15 10.06 5.22
C ILE A 20 -6.94 9.45 6.37
N GLN A 21 -7.46 10.26 7.32
CA GLN A 21 -8.34 9.85 8.44
C GLN A 21 -8.00 8.49 9.11
N LEU A 22 -6.77 8.02 9.00
CA LEU A 22 -6.34 6.72 9.44
C LEU A 22 -4.95 6.84 10.03
N PHE A 23 -4.89 6.40 11.27
CA PHE A 23 -3.71 6.18 12.11
C PHE A 23 -2.72 7.35 12.23
N SER A 24 -2.58 7.82 13.48
CA SER A 24 -1.39 8.45 14.10
C SER A 24 -0.38 9.08 13.13
N TYR A 25 -0.13 10.38 13.30
CA TYR A 25 0.81 11.21 12.52
C TYR A 25 2.13 10.55 12.06
N TYR A 26 2.69 9.59 12.81
CA TYR A 26 3.88 8.84 12.43
C TYR A 26 3.77 8.05 11.12
N TYR A 27 2.60 7.52 10.76
CA TYR A 27 2.43 6.74 9.53
C TYR A 27 2.17 7.60 8.28
N LEU A 28 1.89 8.89 8.48
CA LEU A 28 1.63 9.82 7.39
C LEU A 28 2.86 10.00 6.46
N LEU A 29 4.06 10.05 7.03
CA LEU A 29 5.31 10.20 6.28
C LEU A 29 5.60 9.01 5.37
N PRO A 30 5.62 7.74 5.83
CA PRO A 30 5.85 6.62 4.94
C PRO A 30 4.74 6.47 3.89
N ILE A 31 3.48 6.72 4.26
CA ILE A 31 2.33 6.64 3.34
C ILE A 31 2.42 7.69 2.22
N SER A 32 2.70 8.95 2.58
CA SER A 32 2.88 10.02 1.59
C SER A 32 4.14 9.80 0.74
N GLY A 33 5.20 9.23 1.32
CA GLY A 33 6.40 8.81 0.60
C GLY A 33 6.09 7.75 -0.47
N ILE A 34 5.26 6.75 -0.15
CA ILE A 34 4.82 5.73 -1.13
C ILE A 34 4.03 6.39 -2.28
N LEU A 35 3.11 7.32 -1.97
CA LEU A 35 2.35 8.06 -3.00
C LEU A 35 3.28 8.81 -3.96
N LEU A 36 4.21 9.59 -3.40
CA LEU A 36 5.15 10.38 -4.18
C LEU A 36 6.00 9.49 -5.09
N TRP A 37 6.47 8.35 -4.58
CA TRP A 37 7.23 7.41 -5.39
C TRP A 37 6.42 6.79 -6.53
N PHE A 38 5.16 6.44 -6.30
CA PHE A 38 4.28 5.96 -7.37
C PHE A 38 4.08 6.99 -8.48
N LEU A 39 3.98 8.27 -8.12
CA LEU A 39 3.85 9.37 -9.08
C LEU A 39 5.18 9.66 -9.80
N VAL A 40 6.31 9.65 -9.09
CA VAL A 40 7.63 9.91 -9.70
C VAL A 40 7.98 8.84 -10.74
N TYR A 41 7.62 7.58 -10.48
CA TYR A 41 7.84 6.49 -11.45
C TYR A 41 7.02 6.60 -12.74
N ARG A 42 6.11 7.57 -12.85
CA ARG A 42 5.40 7.88 -14.09
C ARG A 42 6.13 8.87 -14.98
N PHE A 43 7.14 9.58 -14.48
CA PHE A 43 7.96 10.42 -15.34
C PHE A 43 8.78 9.55 -16.31
N PRO A 44 8.93 10.00 -17.57
CA PRO A 44 9.66 9.24 -18.58
C PRO A 44 11.10 9.02 -18.13
N TYR A 45 11.65 7.84 -18.45
CA TYR A 45 13.01 7.40 -18.15
C TYR A 45 13.37 7.21 -16.66
N CYS A 46 12.46 7.47 -15.71
CA CYS A 46 12.73 7.26 -14.28
C CYS A 46 12.53 5.81 -13.81
N TYR A 47 11.91 4.95 -14.62
CA TYR A 47 11.49 3.62 -14.19
C TYR A 47 12.62 2.58 -14.21
N SER A 48 12.85 1.96 -13.04
CA SER A 48 13.75 0.82 -12.86
C SER A 48 13.04 -0.24 -11.99
N PRO A 49 12.75 -1.44 -12.53
CA PRO A 49 12.01 -2.48 -11.81
C PRO A 49 12.66 -2.92 -10.49
N LEU A 50 13.99 -3.05 -10.47
CA LEU A 50 14.71 -3.54 -9.29
C LEU A 50 14.66 -2.54 -8.14
N LEU A 51 14.92 -1.26 -8.42
CA LEU A 51 14.85 -0.20 -7.42
C LEU A 51 13.44 -0.09 -6.83
N PHE A 52 12.43 -0.28 -7.67
CA PHE A 52 11.04 -0.18 -7.26
C PHE A 52 10.64 -1.31 -6.28
N VAL A 53 11.01 -2.56 -6.56
CA VAL A 53 10.74 -3.69 -5.65
C VAL A 53 11.47 -3.53 -4.33
N VAL A 54 12.76 -3.15 -4.38
CA VAL A 54 13.57 -3.00 -3.17
C VAL A 54 13.00 -1.88 -2.30
N PHE A 55 12.59 -0.76 -2.89
CA PHE A 55 11.95 0.34 -2.18
C PHE A 55 10.63 -0.09 -1.52
N LEU A 56 9.76 -0.79 -2.26
CA LEU A 56 8.50 -1.32 -1.73
C LEU A 56 8.73 -2.30 -0.59
N LEU A 57 9.69 -3.21 -0.73
CA LEU A 57 10.08 -4.11 0.36
C LEU A 57 10.54 -3.32 1.57
N ILE A 58 11.49 -2.39 1.44
CA ILE A 58 12.04 -1.69 2.61
C ILE A 58 10.95 -0.92 3.35
N ILE A 59 10.11 -0.15 2.67
CA ILE A 59 9.14 0.72 3.35
C ILE A 59 7.89 -0.04 3.77
N VAL A 60 7.26 -0.77 2.85
CA VAL A 60 5.99 -1.44 3.15
C VAL A 60 6.22 -2.60 4.11
N PHE A 61 7.25 -3.42 3.90
CA PHE A 61 7.55 -4.52 4.81
C PHE A 61 7.99 -4.02 6.19
N SER A 62 8.85 -2.98 6.28
CA SER A 62 9.24 -2.42 7.57
C SER A 62 8.04 -1.83 8.33
N SER A 63 7.14 -1.13 7.63
CA SER A 63 5.93 -0.57 8.25
C SER A 63 5.00 -1.66 8.79
N PHE A 64 4.81 -2.75 8.04
CA PHE A 64 4.03 -3.90 8.48
C PHE A 64 4.68 -4.61 9.67
N LEU A 65 5.99 -4.85 9.61
CA LEU A 65 6.74 -5.52 10.68
C LEU A 65 6.73 -4.70 11.98
N ALA A 66 6.82 -3.36 11.89
CA ALA A 66 6.69 -2.50 13.05
C ALA A 66 5.31 -2.59 13.73
N LEU A 67 4.23 -2.67 12.95
CA LEU A 67 2.88 -2.87 13.48
C LEU A 67 2.71 -4.25 14.12
N PHE A 68 3.19 -5.28 13.45
CA PHE A 68 3.18 -6.66 13.95
C PHE A 68 3.90 -6.77 15.31
N LEU A 69 5.15 -6.28 15.39
CA LEU A 69 5.93 -6.33 16.63
C LEU A 69 5.25 -5.55 17.75
N ARG A 70 4.71 -4.35 17.47
CA ARG A 70 4.03 -3.53 18.47
C ARG A 70 2.83 -4.26 19.10
N ARG A 71 2.08 -5.02 18.31
CA ARG A 71 0.89 -5.76 18.78
C ARG A 71 1.29 -7.00 19.58
N VAL A 72 2.26 -7.78 19.09
CA VAL A 72 2.78 -8.97 19.77
C VAL A 72 3.38 -8.63 21.14
N PHE A 73 4.13 -7.53 21.26
CA PHE A 73 4.72 -7.11 22.53
C PHE A 73 3.75 -6.34 23.44
N GLY A 74 2.65 -5.80 22.90
CA GLY A 74 1.66 -5.03 23.65
C GLY A 74 0.74 -5.93 24.48
N ASN A 75 -0.03 -6.79 23.79
CA ASN A 75 -0.99 -7.71 24.40
C ASN A 75 -1.03 -9.01 23.58
N TYR A 76 -0.34 -10.06 24.03
CA TYR A 76 -0.32 -11.34 23.32
C TYR A 76 -1.70 -12.02 23.33
N GLU A 77 -2.49 -11.88 24.40
CA GLU A 77 -3.81 -12.50 24.55
C GLU A 77 -4.82 -11.92 23.55
N GLU A 78 -4.81 -10.60 23.41
CA GLU A 78 -5.69 -9.89 22.48
C GLU A 78 -5.34 -10.21 21.03
N PHE A 79 -4.05 -10.34 20.71
CA PHE A 79 -3.57 -10.76 19.39
C PHE A 79 -4.06 -12.16 18.99
N PHE A 80 -3.92 -13.16 19.87
CA PHE A 80 -4.41 -14.51 19.57
C PHE A 80 -5.94 -14.59 19.54
N SER A 81 -6.64 -13.79 20.36
CA SER A 81 -8.10 -13.72 20.33
C SER A 81 -8.64 -13.07 19.05
N GLY A 82 -7.87 -12.17 18.43
CA GLY A 82 -8.23 -11.49 17.18
C GLY A 82 -8.28 -12.39 15.94
N PHE A 83 -7.74 -13.62 16.01
CA PHE A 83 -7.81 -14.61 14.93
C PHE A 83 -9.14 -15.37 14.88
N VAL A 84 -9.97 -15.28 15.93
CA VAL A 84 -11.27 -15.94 15.99
C VAL A 84 -12.36 -14.89 15.80
N PRO A 85 -13.12 -14.92 14.67
CA PRO A 85 -14.22 -14.00 14.49
C PRO A 85 -15.33 -14.25 15.51
N VAL A 86 -15.93 -13.18 16.03
CA VAL A 86 -17.07 -13.29 16.94
C VAL A 86 -18.25 -13.97 16.25
N GLY A 87 -18.83 -14.99 16.89
CA GLY A 87 -19.99 -15.72 16.38
C GLY A 87 -19.68 -16.94 15.50
N THR A 88 -18.42 -17.38 15.36
CA THR A 88 -18.13 -18.64 14.66
C THR A 88 -18.57 -19.86 15.47
N PRO A 89 -19.26 -20.85 14.87
CA PRO A 89 -19.61 -22.10 15.55
C PRO A 89 -18.34 -22.89 15.92
N MET A 90 -18.32 -23.52 17.10
CA MET A 90 -17.12 -24.15 17.65
C MET A 90 -16.49 -25.21 16.73
N TYR A 91 -17.29 -25.90 15.92
CA TYR A 91 -16.81 -26.95 15.01
C TYR A 91 -15.91 -26.42 13.88
N ILE A 92 -16.14 -25.18 13.42
CA ILE A 92 -15.42 -24.59 12.27
C ILE A 92 -14.30 -23.64 12.74
N CYS A 93 -14.36 -23.23 14.01
CA CYS A 93 -13.40 -22.32 14.64
C CYS A 93 -11.91 -22.64 14.39
N PRO A 94 -11.39 -23.87 14.60
CA PRO A 94 -9.97 -24.14 14.41
C PRO A 94 -9.51 -23.98 12.95
N LEU A 95 -10.38 -24.27 11.98
CA LEU A 95 -10.07 -24.11 10.56
C LEU A 95 -10.04 -22.63 10.17
N VAL A 96 -10.98 -21.83 10.68
CA VAL A 96 -11.03 -20.38 10.42
C VAL A 96 -9.83 -19.67 11.04
N CYS A 97 -9.46 -20.02 12.28
CA CYS A 97 -8.25 -19.49 12.92
C CYS A 97 -6.99 -19.80 12.09
N LEU A 98 -6.87 -21.02 11.56
CA LEU A 98 -5.76 -21.42 10.69
C LEU A 98 -5.78 -20.62 9.36
N ALA A 99 -6.96 -20.40 8.77
CA ALA A 99 -7.09 -19.59 7.57
C ALA A 99 -6.72 -18.11 7.80
N GLU A 100 -7.11 -17.51 8.92
CA GLU A 100 -6.78 -16.12 9.24
C GLU A 100 -5.29 -15.95 9.52
N THR A 101 -4.66 -16.89 10.24
CA THR A 101 -3.21 -16.86 10.48
C THR A 101 -2.40 -16.97 9.19
N ILE A 102 -2.78 -17.84 8.25
CA ILE A 102 -2.15 -17.91 6.93
C ILE A 102 -2.37 -16.59 6.16
N SER A 103 -3.60 -16.06 6.17
CA SER A 103 -3.94 -14.82 5.46
C SER A 103 -3.17 -13.62 6.01
N TYR A 104 -2.96 -13.57 7.33
CA TYR A 104 -2.14 -12.56 7.99
C TYR A 104 -0.68 -12.62 7.52
N PHE A 105 -0.11 -13.82 7.37
CA PHE A 105 1.27 -14.00 6.91
C PHE A 105 1.46 -13.66 5.43
N ILE A 106 0.45 -13.90 4.60
CA ILE A 106 0.48 -13.62 3.15
C ILE A 106 0.28 -12.11 2.86
N ARG A 107 -0.44 -11.40 3.73
CA ARG A 107 -0.76 -9.97 3.60
C ARG A 107 0.43 -9.07 3.22
N PRO A 108 1.61 -9.10 3.90
CA PRO A 108 2.75 -8.26 3.54
C PRO A 108 3.29 -8.52 2.13
N PHE A 109 3.26 -9.77 1.67
CA PHE A 109 3.71 -10.11 0.32
C PHE A 109 2.74 -9.58 -0.73
N VAL A 110 1.44 -9.79 -0.54
CA VAL A 110 0.40 -9.28 -1.46
C VAL A 110 0.43 -7.75 -1.54
N LEU A 111 0.71 -7.08 -0.42
CA LEU A 111 0.87 -5.62 -0.36
C LEU A 111 2.03 -5.08 -1.21
N VAL A 112 3.13 -5.82 -1.32
CA VAL A 112 4.30 -5.45 -2.12
C VAL A 112 4.09 -5.82 -3.59
N PHE A 113 3.66 -7.06 -3.86
CA PHE A 113 3.53 -7.57 -5.23
C PHE A 113 2.44 -6.86 -6.04
N ARG A 114 1.34 -6.46 -5.40
CA ARG A 114 0.20 -5.83 -6.08
C ARG A 114 0.58 -4.50 -6.77
N PRO A 115 1.11 -3.48 -6.06
CA PRO A 115 1.57 -2.26 -6.72
C PRO A 115 2.77 -2.54 -7.64
N PHE A 116 3.65 -3.49 -7.30
CA PHE A 116 4.78 -3.85 -8.16
C PHE A 116 4.34 -4.29 -9.56
N ILE A 117 3.47 -5.29 -9.65
CA ILE A 117 3.03 -5.86 -10.93
C ILE A 117 2.25 -4.82 -11.73
N ASN A 118 1.31 -4.10 -11.11
CA ASN A 118 0.48 -3.15 -11.85
C ASN A 118 1.27 -1.95 -12.39
N ILE A 119 2.14 -1.36 -11.57
CA ILE A 119 2.97 -0.21 -11.99
C ILE A 119 4.02 -0.66 -13.02
N SER A 120 4.61 -1.85 -12.87
CA SER A 120 5.59 -2.37 -13.83
C SER A 120 4.99 -2.70 -15.20
N LEU A 121 3.87 -3.43 -15.23
CA LEU A 121 3.16 -3.76 -16.47
C LEU A 121 2.66 -2.49 -17.17
N GLY A 122 2.20 -1.50 -16.41
CA GLY A 122 1.81 -0.21 -16.95
C GLY A 122 2.94 0.53 -17.67
N CYS A 123 4.14 0.56 -17.07
CA CYS A 123 5.33 1.16 -17.70
C CYS A 123 5.73 0.42 -18.98
N PHE A 124 5.77 -0.92 -18.95
CA PHE A 124 6.11 -1.72 -20.13
C PHE A 124 5.05 -1.60 -21.23
N GLY A 125 3.77 -1.56 -20.86
CA GLY A 125 2.66 -1.34 -21.79
C GLY A 125 2.71 0.05 -22.44
N ALA A 126 2.93 1.10 -21.66
CA ALA A 126 3.09 2.46 -22.17
C ALA A 126 4.31 2.59 -23.09
N ALA A 127 5.44 1.94 -22.75
CA ALA A 127 6.63 1.93 -23.61
C ALA A 127 6.38 1.20 -24.94
N ALA A 128 5.67 0.07 -24.92
CA ALA A 128 5.32 -0.67 -26.13
C ALA A 128 4.40 0.16 -27.05
N ILE A 129 3.36 0.79 -26.49
CA ILE A 129 2.44 1.67 -27.23
C ILE A 129 3.19 2.91 -27.75
N GLY A 130 4.12 3.45 -26.96
CA GLY A 130 5.01 4.53 -27.39
C GLY A 130 5.83 4.18 -28.63
N GLY A 131 6.31 2.94 -28.73
CA GLY A 131 6.98 2.44 -29.93
C GLY A 131 6.10 2.46 -31.19
N PHE A 132 4.82 2.11 -31.06
CA PHE A 132 3.88 2.13 -32.19
C PHE A 132 3.43 3.54 -32.61
N CYS A 133 3.59 4.53 -31.72
CA CYS A 133 3.28 5.92 -32.02
C CYS A 133 4.15 6.50 -33.15
N PHE A 134 5.36 5.97 -33.37
CA PHE A 134 6.19 6.36 -34.52
C PHE A 134 5.59 5.94 -35.87
N THR A 135 4.69 4.96 -35.88
CA THR A 135 4.05 4.45 -37.10
C THR A 135 2.72 5.13 -37.39
N SER A 136 1.91 5.45 -36.37
CA SER A 136 0.65 6.16 -36.58
C SER A 136 0.28 7.08 -35.42
N TRP A 137 -0.25 8.26 -35.75
CA TRP A 137 -0.70 9.26 -34.78
C TRP A 137 -1.88 8.82 -33.91
N VAL A 138 -2.66 7.82 -34.35
CA VAL A 138 -3.80 7.28 -33.60
C VAL A 138 -3.32 6.60 -32.30
N TRP A 139 -2.15 5.97 -32.31
CA TRP A 139 -1.55 5.39 -31.10
C TRP A 139 -1.19 6.45 -30.06
N GLY A 140 -0.94 7.70 -30.46
CA GLY A 140 -0.71 8.81 -29.55
C GLY A 140 -1.92 9.14 -28.68
N LEU A 141 -3.14 9.08 -29.24
CA LEU A 141 -4.38 9.27 -28.47
C LEU A 141 -4.58 8.16 -27.44
N ILE A 142 -4.27 6.91 -27.81
CA ILE A 142 -4.34 5.77 -26.90
C ILE A 142 -3.34 5.94 -25.75
N LEU A 143 -2.14 6.45 -26.02
CA LEU A 143 -1.10 6.69 -25.01
C LEU A 143 -1.55 7.71 -23.96
N ILE A 144 -2.27 8.78 -24.37
CA ILE A 144 -2.86 9.75 -23.43
C ILE A 144 -3.88 9.07 -22.51
N LEU A 145 -4.75 8.22 -23.06
CA LEU A 145 -5.74 7.48 -22.26
C LEU A 145 -5.06 6.53 -21.28
N VAL A 146 -4.03 5.80 -21.72
CA VAL A 146 -3.22 4.93 -20.88
C VAL A 146 -2.55 5.73 -19.76
N PHE A 147 -2.04 6.92 -20.03
CA PHE A 147 -1.44 7.77 -18.99
C PHE A 147 -2.43 8.11 -17.85
N PHE A 148 -3.66 8.54 -18.19
CA PHE A 148 -4.68 8.81 -17.17
C PHE A 148 -5.10 7.55 -16.41
N TYR A 149 -5.24 6.43 -17.11
CA TYR A 149 -5.52 5.14 -16.49
C TYR A 149 -4.42 4.74 -15.49
N GLU A 150 -3.15 4.89 -15.86
CA GLU A 150 -2.00 4.54 -15.01
C GLU A 150 -1.92 5.43 -13.76
N VAL A 151 -2.19 6.73 -13.88
CA VAL A 151 -2.27 7.64 -12.72
C VAL A 151 -3.42 7.24 -11.79
N PHE A 152 -4.57 6.88 -12.34
CA PHE A 152 -5.69 6.36 -11.55
C PHE A 152 -5.31 5.06 -10.81
N VAL A 153 -4.69 4.12 -11.51
CA VAL A 153 -4.20 2.85 -10.92
C VAL A 153 -3.23 3.14 -9.76
N ALA A 154 -2.31 4.09 -9.90
CA ALA A 154 -1.38 4.46 -8.84
C ALA A 154 -2.10 5.00 -7.58
N LEU A 155 -3.09 5.88 -7.75
CA LEU A 155 -3.88 6.41 -6.63
C LEU A 155 -4.70 5.32 -5.93
N VAL A 156 -5.33 4.43 -6.69
CA VAL A 156 -6.09 3.29 -6.13
C VAL A 156 -5.16 2.35 -5.36
N HIS A 157 -3.96 2.06 -5.88
CA HIS A 157 -3.01 1.21 -5.18
C HIS A 157 -2.51 1.82 -3.88
N TRP A 158 -2.21 3.12 -3.90
CA TRP A 158 -1.88 3.84 -2.68
C TRP A 158 -3.02 3.72 -1.64
N PHE A 159 -4.27 3.95 -2.06
CA PHE A 159 -5.44 3.81 -1.19
C PHE A 159 -5.63 2.38 -0.65
N ILE A 160 -5.43 1.35 -1.47
CA ILE A 160 -5.54 -0.04 -1.00
C ILE A 160 -4.44 -0.34 0.02
N VAL A 161 -3.20 0.08 -0.24
CA VAL A 161 -2.08 -0.12 0.69
C VAL A 161 -2.38 0.55 2.04
N THR A 162 -2.89 1.78 2.05
CA THR A 162 -3.25 2.47 3.30
C THR A 162 -4.35 1.77 4.08
N ASN A 163 -5.40 1.28 3.40
CA ASN A 163 -6.52 0.60 4.06
C ASN A 163 -6.15 -0.79 4.60
N ILE A 164 -5.29 -1.54 3.91
CA ILE A 164 -4.84 -2.83 4.43
C ILE A 164 -3.89 -2.64 5.62
N LEU A 165 -3.05 -1.60 5.58
CA LEU A 165 -2.22 -1.21 6.73
C LEU A 165 -3.10 -0.83 7.93
N SER A 166 -4.18 -0.07 7.74
CA SER A 166 -5.11 0.22 8.84
C SER A 166 -5.81 -1.03 9.37
N PHE A 167 -6.27 -1.91 8.47
CA PHE A 167 -6.90 -3.17 8.86
C PHE A 167 -5.95 -4.11 9.62
N SER A 168 -4.65 -4.06 9.34
CA SER A 168 -3.63 -4.80 10.10
C SER A 168 -3.37 -4.26 11.51
N VAL A 169 -3.93 -3.09 11.85
CA VAL A 169 -3.87 -2.60 13.22
C VAL A 169 -5.03 -3.14 14.06
N ASP A 170 -6.18 -3.43 13.45
CA ASP A 170 -7.37 -3.89 14.16
C ASP A 170 -7.37 -5.41 14.39
N HIS A 171 -6.78 -6.19 13.48
CA HIS A 171 -6.54 -7.65 13.59
C HIS A 171 -5.11 -7.98 14.00
#